data_AF-A0A444URS5-F1
#
_entry.id   AF-A0A444URS5-F1
#
_cell.length_a   1.000
_cell.length_b   1.000
_cell.length_c   1.000
_cell.angle_alpha   90.00
_cell.angle_beta   90.00
_cell.angle_gamma   90.00
#
_symmetry.space_group_name_H-M   'P 1'
#
loop_
_entity.id
_entity.type
_entity.pdbx_description
1 polymer ?
#
loop_
_entity_poly.entity_id
_entity_poly.type
_entity_poly.pdbx_seq_one_letter_code
_entity_poly.pdbx_strand_id
1 'polypeptide(L)'
;MAASVLNRRASQMWCLLKGIWPLYAPLPVSTCCNLIQVANYNSRPLRLNIKDAYIPDWNSERTPEWQKTDKFERKLYGRLGSASGVDPTRLWPSPEQLNEMVAEERGWYPSLQEMQKNIAVKERELINYSRVILKVTY
;
A
#
# COMPACT_ATOMS: atom_id res chain seq x y z
N MET A 1 -7.43 11.72 15.36
CA MET A 1 -7.24 12.86 16.30
C MET A 1 -6.40 13.93 15.60
N ALA A 2 -7.03 14.87 14.90
CA ALA A 2 -6.32 15.96 14.22
C ALA A 2 -7.27 17.15 14.07
N ALA A 3 -7.36 17.98 15.11
CA ALA A 3 -8.00 19.28 15.07
C ALA A 3 -7.45 20.11 16.23
N SER A 4 -6.79 21.23 15.95
CA SER A 4 -6.67 22.44 16.80
C SER A 4 -5.34 23.18 16.61
N VAL A 5 -5.08 23.72 15.42
CA VAL A 5 -4.06 24.78 15.24
C VAL A 5 -4.57 25.86 14.30
N LEU A 6 -5.73 26.44 14.61
CA LEU A 6 -6.23 27.64 13.92
C LEU A 6 -6.69 28.79 14.83
N ASN A 7 -6.66 28.64 16.16
CA ASN A 7 -7.18 29.68 17.07
C ASN A 7 -6.11 30.38 17.92
N ARG A 8 -5.05 30.92 17.31
CA ARG A 8 -4.13 31.83 18.03
C ARG A 8 -4.03 33.25 17.49
N ARG A 9 -4.70 33.59 16.39
CA ARG A 9 -4.63 34.94 15.80
C ARG A 9 -5.87 35.81 15.96
N ALA A 10 -6.92 35.34 16.63
CA ALA A 10 -8.17 36.11 16.78
C ALA A 10 -8.33 36.87 18.10
N SER A 11 -7.50 36.63 19.13
CA SER A 11 -7.71 37.26 20.46
C SER A 11 -6.92 38.55 20.69
N GLN A 12 -6.06 38.98 19.75
CA GLN A 12 -5.28 40.22 19.89
C GLN A 12 -5.96 41.43 19.26
N MET A 13 -7.09 41.25 18.56
CA MET A 13 -7.87 42.32 17.94
C MET A 13 -9.16 42.69 18.68
N TRP A 14 -9.42 42.12 19.87
CA TRP A 14 -10.61 42.48 20.67
C TRP A 14 -10.34 43.57 21.72
N CYS A 15 -9.08 43.78 22.13
CA CYS A 15 -8.75 44.75 23.19
C CYS A 15 -8.61 46.21 22.70
N LEU A 16 -8.84 46.49 21.41
CA LEU A 16 -8.69 47.84 20.84
C LEU A 16 -10.02 48.56 20.52
N LEU A 17 -11.18 47.95 20.79
CA LEU A 17 -12.49 48.50 20.41
C LEU A 17 -13.42 48.88 21.59
N LYS A 18 -12.96 48.80 22.83
CA LYS A 18 -13.68 49.40 23.96
C LYS A 18 -12.71 50.24 24.78
N GLY A 19 -12.81 51.55 24.57
CA GLY A 19 -12.13 52.55 25.37
C GLY A 19 -12.58 52.55 26.84
N ILE A 20 -11.88 53.41 27.59
CA ILE A 20 -12.00 53.73 29.02
C ILE A 20 -11.00 52.97 29.89
N TRP A 21 -9.85 53.60 30.12
CA TRP A 21 -9.08 53.44 31.35
C TRP A 21 -9.83 54.12 32.50
N PRO A 22 -9.69 53.63 33.74
CA PRO A 22 -9.31 54.49 34.84
C PRO A 22 -7.82 54.25 35.15
N LEU A 23 -7.10 55.36 35.35
CA LEU A 23 -5.76 55.36 35.91
C LEU A 23 -5.74 54.57 37.24
N TYR A 24 -4.57 54.06 37.62
CA TYR A 24 -4.25 53.32 38.86
C TYR A 24 -4.40 51.79 38.81
N ALA A 25 -3.39 51.13 38.24
CA ALA A 25 -3.00 49.80 38.66
C ALA A 25 -1.46 49.69 38.63
N PRO A 26 -0.79 49.32 39.75
CA PRO A 26 0.66 49.17 39.78
C PRO A 26 1.07 47.94 38.98
N LEU A 27 2.09 48.11 38.12
CA LEU A 27 2.70 47.03 37.34
C LEU A 27 3.37 46.01 38.30
N PRO A 28 2.99 44.71 38.30
CA PRO A 28 3.76 43.73 39.03
C PRO A 28 5.08 43.47 38.31
N VAL A 29 6.14 43.76 39.06
CA VAL A 29 7.54 43.46 38.80
C VAL A 29 7.73 41.97 38.48
N SER A 30 8.54 41.72 37.45
CA SER A 30 9.36 40.53 37.28
C SER A 30 8.64 39.18 37.32
N THR A 31 7.86 38.89 36.30
CA THR A 31 8.00 37.57 35.71
C THR A 31 9.11 37.70 34.69
N CYS A 32 10.31 37.21 35.02
CA CYS A 32 11.34 36.91 34.06
C CYS A 32 10.76 35.88 33.08
N CYS A 33 10.03 36.38 32.08
CA CYS A 33 9.77 35.69 30.86
C CYS A 33 11.15 35.36 30.31
N ASN A 34 11.59 34.13 30.55
CA ASN A 34 12.58 33.48 29.73
C ASN A 34 12.04 33.60 28.30
N LEU A 35 12.42 34.68 27.62
CA LEU A 35 12.36 34.80 26.19
C LEU A 35 13.29 33.70 25.73
N ILE A 36 12.75 32.49 25.62
CA ILE A 36 13.40 31.41 24.89
C ILE A 36 13.57 32.03 23.51
N GLN A 37 14.80 32.47 23.21
CA GLN A 37 15.22 32.80 21.86
C GLN A 37 15.10 31.48 21.10
N VAL A 38 13.90 31.20 20.61
CA VAL A 38 13.67 30.07 19.71
C VAL A 38 14.38 30.48 18.44
N ALA A 39 15.59 29.96 18.25
CA ALA A 39 16.33 30.11 17.01
C ALA A 39 15.48 29.48 15.90
N ASN A 40 14.83 30.33 15.09
CA ASN A 40 14.11 29.90 13.91
C ASN A 40 15.14 29.63 12.81
N TYR A 41 15.64 28.40 12.78
CA TYR A 41 16.44 27.93 11.66
C TYR A 41 15.49 27.64 10.49
N ASN A 42 15.73 28.30 9.36
CA ASN A 42 15.03 28.01 8.11
C ASN A 42 15.55 26.69 7.56
N SER A 43 14.93 25.58 7.98
CA SER A 43 15.25 24.26 7.46
C SER A 43 14.90 24.20 5.98
N ARG A 44 15.75 23.53 5.19
CA ARG A 44 15.49 23.38 3.77
C ARG A 44 14.17 22.62 3.58
N PRO A 45 13.33 23.02 2.60
CA PRO A 45 12.09 22.32 2.34
C PRO A 45 12.36 20.85 2.00
N LEU A 46 11.45 19.98 2.42
CA LEU A 46 11.56 18.54 2.18
C LEU A 46 11.43 18.26 0.67
N ARG A 47 12.34 17.46 0.15
CA ARG A 47 12.34 17.01 -1.25
C ARG A 47 11.44 15.77 -1.39
N LEU A 48 10.13 15.96 -1.26
CA LEU A 48 9.14 14.90 -1.45
C LEU A 48 8.51 15.02 -2.84
N ASN A 49 8.37 13.89 -3.54
CA ASN A 49 7.59 13.83 -4.77
C ASN A 49 6.16 13.35 -4.46
N ILE A 50 5.29 14.30 -4.12
CA ILE A 50 3.91 14.02 -3.71
C ILE A 50 2.95 14.17 -4.90
N LYS A 51 3.28 15.03 -5.86
CA LYS A 51 2.36 15.45 -6.93
C LYS A 51 2.52 14.62 -8.19
N ASP A 52 3.76 14.36 -8.59
CA ASP A 52 4.05 13.88 -9.93
C ASP A 52 4.50 12.42 -9.86
N ALA A 53 3.54 11.54 -10.11
CA ALA A 53 3.84 10.13 -10.24
C ALA A 53 4.79 9.90 -11.43
N TYR A 54 5.80 9.07 -11.23
CA TYR A 54 6.75 8.73 -12.28
C TYR A 54 6.07 7.88 -13.36
N ILE A 55 5.95 8.42 -14.57
CA ILE A 55 5.49 7.73 -15.78
C ILE A 55 6.67 7.72 -16.76
N PRO A 56 7.18 6.53 -17.14
CA PRO A 56 8.31 6.45 -18.05
C PRO A 56 7.88 6.80 -19.48
N ASP A 57 8.82 7.31 -20.27
CA ASP A 57 8.67 7.41 -21.72
C ASP A 57 9.02 6.06 -22.37
N TRP A 58 8.08 5.50 -23.14
CA TRP A 58 8.19 4.15 -23.70
C TRP A 58 9.13 4.11 -24.91
N ASN A 59 9.20 5.23 -25.64
CA ASN A 59 10.02 5.35 -26.85
C ASN A 59 11.47 5.71 -26.54
N SER A 60 11.77 6.11 -25.30
CA SER A 60 13.13 6.44 -24.89
C SER A 60 14.00 5.18 -24.80
N GLU A 61 15.22 5.26 -25.35
CA GLU A 61 16.27 4.25 -25.17
C GLU A 61 16.77 4.19 -23.72
N ARG A 62 16.64 5.30 -22.98
CA ARG A 62 17.07 5.38 -21.58
C ARG A 62 16.19 4.56 -20.64
N THR A 63 14.96 4.27 -21.06
CA THR A 63 14.00 3.49 -20.28
C THR A 63 14.39 2.02 -20.34
N PRO A 64 14.69 1.36 -19.21
CA PRO A 64 15.11 -0.02 -19.21
C PRO A 64 13.98 -0.94 -19.69
N GLU A 65 14.33 -2.03 -20.36
CA GLU A 65 13.37 -2.94 -21.02
C GLU A 65 12.28 -3.46 -20.07
N TRP A 66 12.63 -3.76 -18.82
CA TRP A 66 11.66 -4.25 -17.83
C TRP A 66 10.54 -3.25 -17.53
N GLN A 67 10.75 -1.93 -17.71
CA GLN A 67 9.72 -0.90 -17.56
C GLN A 67 8.77 -0.83 -18.76
N LYS A 68 9.16 -1.42 -19.90
CA LYS A 68 8.33 -1.48 -21.12
C LYS A 68 7.45 -2.73 -21.18
N THR A 69 7.34 -3.47 -20.08
CA THR A 69 6.58 -4.71 -20.00
C THR A 69 5.17 -4.50 -19.46
N ASP A 70 4.23 -5.37 -19.84
CA ASP A 70 2.87 -5.39 -19.29
C ASP A 70 2.86 -5.55 -17.76
N LYS A 71 3.87 -6.24 -17.21
CA LYS A 71 4.06 -6.40 -15.76
C LYS A 71 4.29 -5.04 -15.08
N PHE A 72 5.02 -4.14 -15.72
CA PHE A 72 5.23 -2.80 -15.20
C PHE A 72 3.97 -1.95 -15.30
N GLU A 73 3.24 -2.02 -16.42
CA GLU A 73 1.95 -1.31 -16.59
C GLU A 73 0.95 -1.71 -15.49
N ARG A 74 0.83 -3.01 -15.20
CA ARG A 74 -0.02 -3.53 -14.10
C ARG A 74 0.39 -2.99 -12.75
N LYS A 75 1.70 -2.87 -12.48
CA LYS A 75 2.23 -2.29 -11.24
C LYS A 75 1.94 -0.79 -11.14
N LEU A 76 2.05 -0.06 -12.24
CA LEU A 76 1.76 1.37 -12.31
C LEU A 76 0.27 1.61 -12.04
N TYR A 77 -0.62 0.85 -12.69
CA TYR A 77 -2.05 0.89 -12.45
C TYR A 77 -2.41 0.53 -11.00
N GLY A 78 -1.77 -0.48 -10.40
CA GLY A 78 -1.99 -0.80 -8.99
C GLY A 78 -1.61 0.33 -8.02
N ARG A 79 -0.65 1.19 -8.38
CA ARG A 79 -0.22 2.32 -7.54
C ARG A 79 -1.06 3.59 -7.75
N LEU A 80 -1.39 3.90 -9.00
CA LEU A 80 -1.99 5.18 -9.39
C LEU A 80 -3.46 5.05 -9.80
N GLY A 81 -3.96 3.82 -9.95
CA GLY A 81 -5.27 3.54 -10.51
C GLY A 81 -5.39 4.04 -11.95
N SER A 82 -6.58 4.54 -12.29
CA SER A 82 -6.90 5.09 -13.60
C SER A 82 -6.08 6.33 -13.98
N ALA A 83 -5.49 7.04 -13.01
CA ALA A 83 -4.60 8.18 -13.28
C ALA A 83 -3.32 7.77 -14.02
N SER A 84 -2.98 6.47 -14.05
CA SER A 84 -1.86 5.95 -14.85
C SER A 84 -2.11 5.97 -16.36
N GLY A 85 -3.37 6.09 -16.82
CA GLY A 85 -3.72 6.01 -18.23
C GLY A 85 -3.62 4.60 -18.84
N VAL A 86 -3.36 3.56 -18.03
CA VAL A 86 -3.35 2.16 -18.49
C VAL A 86 -4.79 1.67 -18.65
N ASP A 87 -5.08 1.03 -19.78
CA ASP A 87 -6.39 0.42 -20.03
C ASP A 87 -6.60 -0.78 -19.07
N PRO A 88 -7.67 -0.78 -18.25
CA PRO A 88 -7.96 -1.87 -17.33
C PRO A 88 -8.19 -3.22 -18.04
N THR A 89 -8.60 -3.24 -19.31
CA THR A 89 -8.84 -4.50 -20.03
C THR A 89 -7.55 -5.27 -20.27
N ARG A 90 -6.43 -4.57 -20.49
CA ARG A 90 -5.08 -5.13 -20.71
C ARG A 90 -4.47 -5.77 -19.46
N LEU A 91 -5.05 -5.51 -18.29
CA LEU A 91 -4.60 -6.10 -17.03
C LEU A 91 -4.92 -7.61 -16.97
N TRP A 92 -5.99 -8.03 -17.63
CA TRP A 92 -6.37 -9.43 -17.71
C TRP A 92 -5.48 -10.20 -18.70
N PRO A 93 -5.31 -11.52 -18.52
CA PRO A 93 -4.61 -12.36 -19.47
C PRO A 93 -5.25 -12.31 -20.85
N SER A 94 -4.44 -12.44 -21.89
CA SER A 94 -4.97 -12.72 -23.23
C SER A 94 -5.62 -14.11 -23.28
N PRO A 95 -6.53 -14.38 -24.23
CA PRO A 95 -7.13 -15.71 -24.38
C PRO A 95 -6.10 -16.83 -24.57
N GLU A 96 -4.98 -16.55 -25.24
CA GLU A 96 -3.88 -17.50 -25.44
C GLU A 96 -3.17 -17.80 -24.11
N GLN A 97 -2.78 -16.77 -23.36
CA GLN A 97 -2.18 -16.92 -22.03
C GLN A 97 -3.12 -17.65 -21.06
N LEU A 98 -4.43 -17.39 -21.16
CA LEU A 98 -5.42 -18.08 -20.34
C LEU A 98 -5.46 -19.58 -20.62
N ASN A 99 -5.41 -19.98 -21.89
CA ASN A 99 -5.40 -21.39 -22.27
C ASN A 99 -4.12 -22.10 -21.78
N GLU A 100 -2.97 -21.45 -21.88
CA GLU A 100 -1.70 -21.96 -21.34
C GLU A 100 -1.78 -22.18 -19.83
N MET A 101 -2.25 -21.17 -19.08
CA MET A 101 -2.42 -21.27 -17.62
C MET A 101 -3.39 -22.40 -17.24
N VAL A 102 -4.50 -22.56 -17.94
CA VAL A 102 -5.46 -23.64 -17.70
C VAL A 102 -4.87 -25.02 -18.03
N ALA A 103 -4.04 -25.12 -19.07
CA ALA A 103 -3.37 -26.37 -19.42
C ALA A 103 -2.31 -26.76 -18.38
N GLU A 104 -1.50 -25.80 -17.93
CA GLU A 104 -0.56 -26.00 -16.82
C GLU A 104 -1.28 -26.40 -15.54
N GLU A 105 -2.39 -25.71 -15.20
CA GLU A 105 -3.16 -26.00 -14.00
C GLU A 105 -3.68 -27.43 -14.02
N ARG A 106 -4.30 -27.86 -15.12
CA ARG A 106 -4.80 -29.23 -15.28
C ARG A 106 -3.70 -30.29 -15.28
N GLY A 107 -2.51 -29.95 -15.75
CA GLY A 107 -1.37 -30.86 -15.78
C GLY A 107 -0.78 -31.12 -14.39
N TRP A 108 -0.72 -30.09 -13.53
CA TRP A 108 -0.05 -30.17 -12.23
C TRP A 108 -1.01 -30.31 -11.05
N TYR A 109 -2.22 -29.76 -11.15
CA TYR A 109 -3.18 -29.70 -10.05
C TYR A 109 -4.42 -30.53 -10.39
N PRO A 110 -4.48 -31.81 -9.95
CA PRO A 110 -5.65 -32.64 -10.17
C PRO A 110 -6.86 -32.09 -9.41
N SER A 111 -8.04 -32.46 -9.87
CA SER A 111 -9.27 -32.11 -9.18
C SER A 111 -9.38 -32.80 -7.81
N LEU A 112 -10.15 -32.20 -6.90
CA LEU A 112 -10.39 -32.78 -5.57
C LEU A 112 -11.00 -34.19 -5.66
N GLN A 113 -11.89 -34.42 -6.63
CA GLN A 113 -12.51 -35.72 -6.85
C GLN A 113 -11.50 -36.78 -7.29
N GLU A 114 -10.54 -36.42 -8.16
CA GLU A 114 -9.46 -37.33 -8.56
C GLU A 114 -8.53 -37.66 -7.40
N MET A 115 -8.21 -36.67 -6.56
CA MET A 115 -7.43 -36.90 -5.34
C MET A 115 -8.13 -37.88 -4.40
N GLN A 116 -9.43 -37.71 -4.16
CA GLN A 116 -10.21 -38.62 -3.32
C GLN A 116 -10.23 -40.05 -3.87
N LYS A 117 -10.38 -40.22 -5.19
CA LYS A 117 -10.29 -41.53 -5.84
C LYS A 117 -8.92 -42.16 -5.67
N ASN A 118 -7.85 -41.38 -5.87
CA ASN A 118 -6.47 -41.85 -5.71
C ASN A 118 -6.17 -42.30 -4.28
N ILE A 119 -6.67 -41.56 -3.28
CA ILE A 119 -6.57 -41.93 -1.87
C ILE A 119 -7.31 -43.25 -1.62
N ALA A 120 -8.57 -43.37 -2.06
CA ALA A 120 -9.36 -44.58 -1.88
C ALA A 120 -8.73 -45.82 -2.54
N VAL A 121 -8.07 -45.65 -3.70
CA VAL A 121 -7.32 -46.75 -4.35
C VAL A 121 -6.12 -47.16 -3.50
N LYS A 122 -5.29 -46.21 -3.06
CA LYS A 122 -4.13 -46.49 -2.21
C LYS A 122 -4.52 -47.16 -0.90
N GLU A 123 -5.61 -46.73 -0.25
CA GLU A 123 -6.12 -47.35 0.97
C GLU A 123 -6.51 -48.82 0.74
N ARG A 124 -7.20 -49.12 -0.36
CA ARG A 124 -7.57 -50.51 -0.71
C ARG A 124 -6.35 -51.39 -0.97
N GLU A 125 -5.34 -50.85 -1.65
CA GLU A 125 -4.08 -51.57 -1.90
C GLU A 125 -3.36 -51.91 -0.59
N LEU A 126 -3.25 -50.95 0.33
CA LEU A 126 -2.64 -51.17 1.64
C LEU A 126 -3.39 -52.22 2.46
N ILE A 127 -4.73 -52.18 2.46
CA ILE A 127 -5.57 -53.20 3.11
C ILE A 127 -5.35 -54.58 2.48
N ASN A 128 -5.18 -54.65 1.16
CA ASN A 128 -4.91 -55.91 0.49
C ASN A 128 -3.51 -56.46 0.85
N TYR A 129 -2.47 -55.62 0.81
CA TYR A 129 -1.11 -56.03 1.17
C TYR A 129 -1.03 -56.54 2.60
N SER A 130 -1.61 -55.82 3.56
CA SER A 130 -1.68 -56.26 4.96
C SER A 130 -2.41 -57.61 5.11
N ARG A 131 -3.51 -57.82 4.39
CA ARG A 131 -4.22 -59.11 4.38
C ARG A 131 -3.37 -60.24 3.80
N VAL A 132 -2.66 -60.00 2.70
CA VAL A 132 -1.77 -60.99 2.07
C VAL A 132 -0.63 -61.36 3.00
N ILE A 133 0.01 -60.37 3.63
CA ILE A 133 1.08 -60.59 4.61
C ILE A 133 0.57 -61.49 5.76
N LEU A 134 -0.59 -61.15 6.33
CA LEU A 134 -1.18 -61.95 7.41
C LEU A 134 -1.47 -63.39 6.98
N LYS A 135 -1.90 -63.64 5.73
CA LYS A 135 -2.11 -65.00 5.22
C LYS A 135 -0.84 -65.81 4.96
N VAL A 136 0.32 -65.15 4.80
CA VAL A 136 1.60 -65.82 4.58
C VAL A 136 2.31 -66.12 5.90
N THR A 137 2.06 -65.33 6.94
CA THR A 137 2.71 -65.47 8.25
C THR A 137 2.06 -66.47 9.20
N TYR A 138 0.82 -66.91 8.94
CA TYR A 138 0.08 -67.92 9.71
C TYR A 138 -0.22 -69.15 8.85
#